data_AF-A0A2W5CS45-F1
#
_entry.id   AF-A0A2W5CS45-F1
#
_cell.length_a   1.000
_cell.length_b   1.000
_cell.length_c   1.000
_cell.angle_alpha   90.00
_cell.angle_beta   90.00
_cell.angle_gamma   90.00
#
_symmetry.space_group_name_H-M   'P 1'
#
loop_
_entity.id
_entity.type
_entity.pdbx_description
1 polymer ?
#
loop_
_entity_poly.entity_id
_entity_poly.type
_entity_poly.pdbx_seq_one_letter_code
_entity_poly.pdbx_strand_id
1 'polypeptide(L)'
;PGKQFHDDVLSYSLRQSIDTITSLYVKGFFPKGSIVWINGDMPNAGMWALTDKSSHIRTYTTPRPGWCRITRTNVRFAATSRDTGSRAAKIFDLTAHDMLEVPHSTILVNYVAKDTPLQFQVDGNVKKSVNGVVEWEPFTVIDLPRHTANDRVTNNRLELADAHQRGFELMTLGCSDERTEFAHANYDTFRLGLKDKLLRGISDESSKTNKAVDILINKISDGMHKRILETGEEFDYDGAN
;
A
#
# COMPACT_ATOMS: atom_id res chain seq x y z
N PRO A 1 -23.31 -1.53 20.23
CA PRO A 1 -22.16 -2.48 20.32
C PRO A 1 -21.47 -2.75 18.98
N GLY A 2 -22.22 -3.07 17.90
CA GLY A 2 -21.64 -3.39 16.58
C GLY A 2 -21.00 -2.21 15.85
N LYS A 3 -21.61 -1.02 15.89
CA LYS A 3 -21.09 0.20 15.22
C LYS A 3 -19.75 0.66 15.79
N GLN A 4 -19.64 0.70 17.12
CA GLN A 4 -18.41 1.09 17.82
C GLN A 4 -17.24 0.12 17.57
N PHE A 5 -17.52 -1.19 17.52
CA PHE A 5 -16.50 -2.19 17.18
C PHE A 5 -16.02 -2.07 15.72
N HIS A 6 -16.94 -1.77 14.79
CA HIS A 6 -16.60 -1.53 13.39
C HIS A 6 -15.71 -0.28 13.23
N ASP A 7 -16.06 0.81 13.91
CA ASP A 7 -15.29 2.06 13.87
C ASP A 7 -13.88 1.89 14.47
N ASP A 8 -13.74 1.09 15.53
CA ASP A 8 -12.45 0.76 16.14
C ASP A 8 -11.55 -0.08 15.19
N VAL A 9 -12.12 -1.04 14.46
CA VAL A 9 -11.40 -1.88 13.48
C VAL A 9 -10.97 -1.07 12.26
N LEU A 10 -11.84 -0.21 11.74
CA LEU A 10 -11.49 0.71 10.65
C LEU A 10 -10.39 1.67 11.05
N SER A 11 -10.49 2.25 12.25
CA SER A 11 -9.48 3.15 12.79
C SER A 11 -8.11 2.46 12.90
N TYR A 12 -8.09 1.21 13.34
CA TYR A 12 -6.87 0.41 13.43
C TYR A 12 -6.26 0.13 12.04
N SER A 13 -7.05 -0.35 11.08
CA SER A 13 -6.58 -0.66 9.72
C SER A 13 -6.07 0.57 8.98
N LEU A 14 -6.78 1.69 9.11
CA LEU A 14 -6.38 2.96 8.52
C LEU A 14 -5.08 3.48 9.15
N ARG A 15 -4.93 3.36 10.48
CA ARG A 15 -3.70 3.69 11.20
C ARG A 15 -2.50 2.90 10.67
N GLN A 16 -2.66 1.59 10.47
CA GLN A 16 -1.61 0.74 9.92
C GLN A 16 -1.19 1.17 8.51
N SER A 17 -2.15 1.54 7.66
CA SER A 17 -1.89 2.03 6.30
C SER A 17 -1.14 3.37 6.33
N ILE A 18 -1.56 4.32 7.17
CA ILE A 18 -0.89 5.63 7.33
C ILE A 18 0.53 5.48 7.86
N ASP A 19 0.74 4.63 8.87
CA ASP A 19 2.07 4.36 9.42
C ASP A 19 2.99 3.76 8.34
N THR A 20 2.45 2.84 7.51
CA THR A 20 3.20 2.27 6.39
C THR A 20 3.56 3.33 5.36
N ILE A 21 2.60 4.17 4.93
CA ILE A 21 2.84 5.25 3.96
C ILE A 21 3.89 6.22 4.49
N THR A 22 3.77 6.62 5.75
CA THR A 22 4.71 7.56 6.40
C THR A 22 6.10 6.95 6.48
N SER A 23 6.22 5.69 6.89
CA SER A 23 7.49 4.96 6.94
C SER A 23 8.17 4.91 5.57
N LEU A 24 7.41 4.62 4.50
CA LEU A 24 7.92 4.62 3.13
C LEU A 24 8.34 6.02 2.67
N TYR A 25 7.58 7.05 3.00
CA TYR A 25 7.92 8.45 2.71
C TYR A 25 9.23 8.87 3.40
N VAL A 26 9.39 8.58 4.70
CA VAL A 26 10.60 8.91 5.47
C VAL A 26 11.83 8.17 4.92
N LYS A 27 11.62 6.96 4.40
CA LYS A 27 12.66 6.17 3.72
C LYS A 27 12.93 6.63 2.28
N GLY A 28 12.26 7.68 1.82
CA GLY A 28 12.48 8.27 0.51
C GLY A 28 11.92 7.45 -0.66
N PHE A 29 10.98 6.54 -0.42
CA PHE A 29 10.36 5.75 -1.48
C PHE A 29 9.35 6.57 -2.30
N PHE A 30 8.58 7.44 -1.63
CA PHE A 30 7.59 8.27 -2.31
C PHE A 30 8.21 9.59 -2.77
N PRO A 31 8.44 9.79 -4.09
CA PRO A 31 8.89 11.07 -4.61
C PRO A 31 7.86 12.18 -4.42
N LYS A 32 8.28 13.43 -4.63
CA LYS A 32 7.35 14.56 -4.59
C LYS A 32 6.27 14.41 -5.68
N GLY A 33 5.02 14.52 -5.25
CA GLY A 33 3.85 14.43 -6.13
C GLY A 33 3.27 13.02 -6.26
N SER A 34 3.80 12.03 -5.54
CA SER A 34 3.20 10.70 -5.49
C SER A 34 1.73 10.73 -5.06
N ILE A 35 0.96 9.82 -5.65
CA ILE A 35 -0.44 9.55 -5.31
C ILE A 35 -0.51 8.10 -4.84
N VAL A 36 -1.21 7.85 -3.74
CA VAL A 36 -1.33 6.52 -3.14
C VAL A 36 -2.80 6.23 -2.89
N TRP A 37 -3.23 5.04 -3.27
CA TRP A 37 -4.55 4.50 -3.06
C TRP A 37 -4.47 3.34 -2.09
N ILE A 38 -5.37 3.34 -1.11
CA ILE A 38 -5.47 2.30 -0.09
C ILE A 38 -6.93 1.90 0.08
N ASN A 39 -7.16 0.62 0.35
CA ASN A 39 -8.43 0.17 0.87
C ASN A 39 -8.36 0.19 2.41
N GLY A 40 -9.18 1.04 3.04
CA GLY A 40 -9.19 1.18 4.50
C GLY A 40 -9.66 -0.07 5.23
N ASP A 41 -10.51 -0.87 4.59
CA ASP A 41 -11.14 -2.06 5.16
C ASP A 41 -10.25 -3.30 4.97
N MET A 42 -9.37 -3.26 3.96
CA MET A 42 -8.49 -4.37 3.59
C MET A 42 -7.02 -3.93 3.51
N PRO A 43 -6.36 -3.64 4.65
CA PRO A 43 -4.95 -3.21 4.66
C PRO A 43 -3.99 -4.27 4.06
N ASN A 44 -4.38 -5.56 4.11
CA ASN A 44 -3.62 -6.66 3.53
C ASN A 44 -3.71 -6.74 1.99
N ALA A 45 -4.62 -5.98 1.36
CA ALA A 45 -4.68 -5.83 -0.09
C ALA A 45 -3.48 -5.03 -0.64
N GLY A 46 -2.72 -4.37 0.23
CA GLY A 46 -1.59 -3.52 -0.14
C GLY A 46 -2.05 -2.11 -0.52
N MET A 47 -1.25 -1.45 -1.34
CA MET A 47 -1.57 -0.11 -1.84
C MET A 47 -1.26 -0.03 -3.33
N TRP A 48 -1.95 0.85 -4.04
CA TRP A 48 -1.53 1.25 -5.37
C TRP A 48 -0.83 2.60 -5.27
N ALA A 49 0.24 2.83 -6.01
CA ALA A 49 0.85 4.14 -6.04
C ALA A 49 1.35 4.54 -7.42
N LEU A 50 1.27 5.84 -7.67
CA LEU A 50 1.99 6.49 -8.75
C LEU A 50 3.31 7.05 -8.19
N THR A 51 4.42 6.48 -8.66
CA THR A 51 5.78 6.88 -8.29
C THR A 51 6.59 7.16 -9.56
N ASP A 52 7.64 6.40 -9.85
CA ASP A 52 8.30 6.37 -11.16
C ASP A 52 7.44 5.64 -12.23
N LYS A 53 6.60 4.70 -11.77
CA LYS A 53 5.54 4.03 -12.54
C LYS A 53 4.29 3.82 -11.67
N SER A 54 3.19 3.44 -12.31
CA SER A 54 1.99 2.90 -11.67
C SER A 54 2.30 1.50 -11.16
N SER A 55 2.11 1.26 -9.87
CA SER A 55 2.43 -0.06 -9.30
C SER A 55 1.57 -0.40 -8.10
N HIS A 56 1.17 -1.67 -8.04
CA HIS A 56 0.76 -2.30 -6.79
C HIS A 56 1.98 -2.47 -5.88
N ILE A 57 1.84 -2.14 -4.61
CA ILE A 57 2.91 -2.16 -3.62
C ILE A 57 2.49 -3.06 -2.45
N ARG A 58 3.38 -3.98 -2.11
CA ARG A 58 3.32 -4.78 -0.88
C ARG A 58 4.61 -4.60 -0.11
N THR A 59 4.52 -4.59 1.21
CA THR A 59 5.68 -4.35 2.09
C THR A 59 5.97 -5.57 2.94
N TYR A 60 7.24 -5.76 3.26
CA TYR A 60 7.71 -6.72 4.23
C TYR A 60 8.78 -6.08 5.11
N THR A 61 8.57 -6.09 6.42
CA THR A 61 9.59 -5.65 7.39
C THR A 61 10.12 -6.86 8.15
N THR A 62 11.45 -6.97 8.24
CA THR A 62 12.15 -8.05 8.93
C THR A 62 13.33 -7.50 9.75
N PRO A 63 13.76 -8.14 10.85
CA PRO A 63 14.89 -7.63 11.64
C PRO A 63 16.22 -7.58 10.88
N ARG A 64 16.45 -8.52 9.96
CA ARG A 64 17.72 -8.71 9.25
C ARG A 64 17.51 -8.93 7.75
N PRO A 65 18.49 -8.58 6.90
CA PRO A 65 18.49 -8.90 5.49
C PRO A 65 18.51 -10.42 5.30
N GLY A 66 18.12 -10.86 4.12
CA GLY A 66 18.03 -12.27 3.79
C GLY A 66 18.05 -12.50 2.28
N TRP A 67 17.27 -13.47 1.84
CA TRP A 67 17.18 -13.92 0.47
C TRP A 67 15.76 -13.79 -0.03
N CYS A 68 15.59 -13.13 -1.17
CA CYS A 68 14.38 -13.14 -1.97
C CYS A 68 14.55 -14.10 -3.16
N ARG A 69 13.75 -15.16 -3.20
CA ARG A 69 13.60 -16.00 -4.39
C ARG A 69 12.39 -15.51 -5.18
N ILE A 70 12.64 -15.11 -6.43
CA ILE A 70 11.63 -14.62 -7.36
C ILE A 70 11.41 -15.70 -8.42
N THR A 71 10.15 -16.08 -8.59
CA THR A 71 9.66 -16.98 -9.63
C THR A 71 8.62 -16.26 -10.48
N ARG A 72 8.08 -16.93 -11.51
CA ARG A 72 7.00 -16.36 -12.32
C ARG A 72 5.69 -16.14 -11.56
N THR A 73 5.49 -16.82 -10.43
CA THR A 73 4.20 -16.80 -9.71
C THR A 73 4.31 -16.26 -8.28
N ASN A 74 5.51 -16.19 -7.71
CA ASN A 74 5.71 -15.65 -6.37
C ASN A 74 7.09 -15.07 -6.08
N VAL A 75 7.12 -14.26 -5.02
CA VAL A 75 8.32 -13.85 -4.31
C VAL A 75 8.33 -14.50 -2.93
N ARG A 76 9.41 -15.19 -2.58
CA ARG A 76 9.59 -15.85 -1.28
C ARG A 76 10.78 -15.26 -0.55
N PHE A 77 10.59 -14.86 0.69
CA PHE A 77 11.67 -14.37 1.56
C PHE A 77 12.06 -15.42 2.60
N ALA A 78 13.35 -15.56 2.85
CA ALA A 78 13.88 -16.28 4.01
C ALA A 78 15.25 -15.73 4.43
N ALA A 79 15.72 -16.09 5.63
CA ALA A 79 17.04 -15.67 6.11
C ALA A 79 18.20 -16.25 5.26
N THR A 80 18.01 -17.44 4.67
CA THR A 80 19.01 -18.11 3.83
C THR A 80 18.43 -18.54 2.49
N SER A 81 19.27 -18.67 1.45
CA SER A 81 18.83 -19.12 0.12
C SER A 81 18.11 -20.47 0.16
N ARG A 82 18.60 -21.41 0.99
CA ARG A 82 18.01 -22.76 1.12
C ARG A 82 16.58 -22.72 1.66
N ASP A 83 16.31 -21.77 2.55
CA ASP A 83 15.01 -21.68 3.25
C ASP A 83 13.93 -21.01 2.40
N THR A 84 14.30 -20.32 1.31
CA THR A 84 13.32 -19.70 0.36
C THR A 84 12.43 -20.71 -0.40
N GLY A 85 12.63 -22.01 -0.19
CA GLY A 85 11.73 -23.07 -0.63
C GLY A 85 10.54 -23.25 0.31
N SER A 86 10.41 -24.45 0.91
CA SER A 86 9.30 -24.82 1.79
C SER A 86 9.29 -24.16 3.17
N ARG A 87 10.34 -23.43 3.54
CA ARG A 87 10.51 -22.78 4.85
C ARG A 87 10.58 -21.27 4.73
N ALA A 88 9.99 -20.72 3.67
CA ALA A 88 9.96 -19.28 3.45
C ALA A 88 9.22 -18.59 4.60
N ALA A 89 9.81 -17.54 5.17
CA ALA A 89 9.22 -16.77 6.26
C ALA A 89 8.07 -15.86 5.76
N LYS A 90 8.12 -15.46 4.49
CA LYS A 90 7.06 -14.71 3.83
C LYS A 90 6.95 -15.13 2.37
N ILE A 91 5.73 -15.23 1.88
CA ILE A 91 5.40 -15.54 0.50
C ILE A 91 4.47 -14.44 -0.02
N PHE A 92 4.75 -13.98 -1.22
CA PHE A 92 3.93 -13.06 -2.01
C PHE A 92 3.57 -13.77 -3.31
N ASP A 93 2.45 -14.46 -3.34
CA ASP A 93 1.93 -15.04 -4.58
C ASP A 93 1.17 -13.98 -5.39
N LEU A 94 1.10 -14.16 -6.71
CA LEU A 94 0.23 -13.35 -7.57
C LEU A 94 -1.24 -13.69 -7.34
N THR A 95 -1.54 -14.97 -7.11
CA THR A 95 -2.90 -15.49 -6.95
C THR A 95 -3.36 -15.49 -5.50
N ALA A 96 -2.54 -15.03 -4.55
CA ALA A 96 -2.96 -14.96 -3.14
C ALA A 96 -4.10 -13.95 -2.91
N HIS A 97 -4.39 -13.13 -3.91
CA HIS A 97 -5.44 -12.12 -3.90
C HIS A 97 -6.36 -12.41 -5.08
N ASP A 98 -7.30 -13.36 -4.91
CA ASP A 98 -8.38 -13.66 -5.87
C ASP A 98 -9.27 -12.44 -6.22
N MET A 99 -8.98 -11.27 -5.64
CA MET A 99 -9.82 -10.10 -5.66
C MET A 99 -9.38 -9.03 -6.67
N LEU A 100 -8.10 -9.00 -7.08
CA LEU A 100 -7.58 -8.05 -8.06
C LEU A 100 -6.66 -8.76 -9.05
N GLU A 101 -6.88 -8.55 -10.34
CA GLU A 101 -5.89 -8.89 -11.35
C GLU A 101 -4.73 -7.89 -11.23
N VAL A 102 -3.65 -8.32 -10.58
CA VAL A 102 -2.43 -7.51 -10.39
C VAL A 102 -1.44 -7.84 -11.50
N PRO A 103 -1.38 -7.07 -12.61
CA PRO A 103 -0.49 -7.37 -13.73
C PRO A 103 0.99 -7.25 -13.33
N HIS A 104 1.29 -6.38 -12.36
CA HIS A 104 2.62 -6.14 -11.85
C HIS A 104 2.60 -5.82 -10.35
N SER A 105 3.45 -6.47 -9.56
CA SER A 105 3.52 -6.27 -8.10
C SER A 105 4.92 -5.89 -7.64
N THR A 106 5.02 -4.75 -6.97
CA THR A 106 6.25 -4.25 -6.34
C THR A 106 6.31 -4.67 -4.88
N ILE A 107 7.33 -5.44 -4.51
CA ILE A 107 7.56 -5.92 -3.15
C ILE A 107 8.69 -5.11 -2.52
N LEU A 108 8.37 -4.30 -1.52
CA LEU A 108 9.33 -3.50 -0.75
C LEU A 108 9.77 -4.30 0.48
N VAL A 109 11.05 -4.66 0.54
CA VAL A 109 11.63 -5.35 1.68
C VAL A 109 12.45 -4.36 2.51
N ASN A 110 12.06 -4.17 3.75
CA ASN A 110 12.70 -3.30 4.72
C ASN A 110 13.29 -4.10 5.88
N TYR A 111 14.42 -3.65 6.40
CA TYR A 111 15.06 -4.30 7.54
C TYR A 111 15.87 -3.33 8.41
N VAL A 112 16.07 -3.72 9.67
CA VAL A 112 16.72 -2.89 10.69
C VAL A 112 18.24 -2.98 10.61
N ALA A 113 18.79 -4.20 10.59
CA ALA A 113 20.24 -4.42 10.49
C ALA A 113 20.71 -4.17 9.05
N LYS A 114 21.37 -3.06 8.77
CA LYS A 114 21.79 -2.67 7.41
C LYS A 114 23.21 -3.13 7.03
N ASP A 115 23.70 -4.16 7.70
CA ASP A 115 25.06 -4.69 7.57
C ASP A 115 25.32 -5.27 6.17
N THR A 116 24.32 -5.94 5.59
CA THR A 116 24.42 -6.56 4.27
C THR A 116 23.20 -6.23 3.40
N PRO A 117 23.34 -6.19 2.07
CA PRO A 117 22.21 -5.99 1.16
C PRO A 117 21.38 -7.27 1.03
N LEU A 118 20.12 -7.09 0.65
CA LEU A 118 19.24 -8.20 0.29
C LEU A 118 19.85 -9.00 -0.86
N GLN A 119 19.81 -10.33 -0.75
CA GLN A 119 20.27 -11.24 -1.80
C GLN A 119 19.08 -11.71 -2.63
N PHE A 120 19.29 -11.86 -3.94
CA PHE A 120 18.22 -12.23 -4.86
C PHE A 120 18.58 -13.50 -5.62
N GLN A 121 17.60 -14.39 -5.71
CA GLN A 121 17.64 -15.54 -6.60
C GLN A 121 16.47 -15.43 -7.57
N VAL A 122 16.75 -15.35 -8.87
CA VAL A 122 15.76 -15.27 -9.93
C VAL A 122 15.90 -16.49 -10.82
N ASP A 123 14.83 -17.26 -10.93
CA ASP A 123 14.78 -18.48 -11.75
C ASP A 123 16.00 -19.40 -11.54
N GLY A 124 16.31 -19.67 -10.27
CA GLY A 124 17.43 -20.53 -9.87
C GLY A 124 18.79 -19.83 -9.78
N ASN A 125 18.97 -18.66 -10.40
CA ASN A 125 20.26 -17.97 -10.48
C ASN A 125 20.38 -16.81 -9.49
N VAL A 126 21.57 -16.59 -8.92
CA VAL A 126 21.82 -15.40 -8.11
C VAL A 126 21.82 -14.16 -9.01
N LYS A 127 21.02 -13.16 -8.67
CA LYS A 127 20.91 -11.90 -9.42
C LYS A 127 21.39 -10.76 -8.53
N LYS A 128 22.21 -9.87 -9.08
CA LYS A 128 22.59 -8.62 -8.42
C LYS A 128 21.47 -7.59 -8.63
N SER A 129 21.16 -6.83 -7.60
CA SER A 129 20.28 -5.66 -7.73
C SER A 129 21.03 -4.48 -8.34
N VAL A 130 20.28 -3.60 -8.99
CA VAL A 130 20.75 -2.29 -9.44
C VAL A 130 20.03 -1.25 -8.59
N ASN A 131 20.76 -0.46 -7.81
CA ASN A 131 20.19 0.51 -6.85
C ASN A 131 19.12 -0.10 -5.93
N GLY A 132 19.38 -1.31 -5.44
CA GLY A 132 18.44 -2.05 -4.58
C GLY A 132 17.24 -2.66 -5.32
N VAL A 133 17.12 -2.49 -6.64
CA VAL A 133 15.98 -2.99 -7.43
C VAL A 133 16.36 -4.26 -8.19
N VAL A 134 15.46 -5.24 -8.15
CA VAL A 134 15.45 -6.38 -9.07
C VAL A 134 14.09 -6.46 -9.74
N GLU A 135 14.08 -6.20 -11.05
CA GLU A 135 12.91 -6.41 -11.89
C GLU A 135 12.97 -7.81 -12.52
N TRP A 136 11.84 -8.50 -12.43
CA TRP A 136 11.59 -9.78 -13.07
C TRP A 136 10.08 -9.99 -13.19
N GLU A 137 9.52 -9.67 -14.35
CA GLU A 137 8.09 -9.71 -14.59
C GLU A 137 7.46 -11.03 -14.11
N PRO A 138 6.34 -10.97 -13.38
CA PRO A 138 5.50 -9.79 -13.08
C PRO A 138 5.86 -9.04 -11.79
N PHE A 139 7.08 -9.22 -11.27
CA PHE A 139 7.49 -8.65 -9.99
C PHE A 139 8.59 -7.60 -10.13
N THR A 140 8.51 -6.59 -9.29
CA THR A 140 9.66 -5.77 -8.89
C THR A 140 9.93 -6.04 -7.42
N VAL A 141 11.16 -6.34 -7.04
CA VAL A 141 11.54 -6.44 -5.61
C VAL A 141 12.56 -5.37 -5.29
N ILE A 142 12.30 -4.60 -4.24
CA ILE A 142 13.12 -3.46 -3.83
C ILE A 142 13.68 -3.71 -2.44
N ASP A 143 15.01 -3.75 -2.35
CA ASP A 143 15.78 -3.60 -1.12
C ASP A 143 15.68 -2.15 -0.66
N LEU A 144 14.67 -1.86 0.17
CA LEU A 144 14.30 -0.49 0.51
C LEU A 144 15.44 0.30 1.18
N PRO A 145 16.24 -0.26 2.11
CA PRO A 145 17.42 0.43 2.65
C PRO A 145 18.50 0.82 1.63
N ARG A 146 18.53 0.20 0.45
CA ARG A 146 19.51 0.44 -0.62
C ARG A 146 18.92 1.11 -1.85
N HIS A 147 17.62 1.42 -1.81
CA HIS A 147 16.91 2.05 -2.90
C HIS A 147 16.98 3.57 -2.80
N THR A 148 17.07 4.20 -3.96
CA THR A 148 16.95 5.65 -4.11
C THR A 148 15.85 5.89 -5.13
N ALA A 149 14.74 6.49 -4.70
CA ALA A 149 13.68 6.89 -5.61
C ALA A 149 14.11 8.12 -6.43
N ASN A 150 13.37 8.39 -7.51
CA ASN A 150 13.49 9.64 -8.23
C ASN A 150 13.09 10.83 -7.35
N ASP A 151 13.45 12.05 -7.75
CA ASP A 151 13.05 13.25 -6.98
C ASP A 151 11.55 13.57 -7.10
N ARG A 152 10.96 13.19 -8.24
CA ARG A 152 9.57 13.49 -8.60
C ARG A 152 8.89 12.29 -9.22
N VAL A 153 7.57 12.27 -9.03
CA VAL A 153 6.68 11.33 -9.70
C VAL A 153 6.82 11.43 -11.23
N THR A 154 6.52 10.35 -11.93
CA THR A 154 6.46 10.32 -13.39
C THR A 154 5.45 11.32 -13.94
N ASN A 155 5.80 11.95 -15.08
CA ASN A 155 4.88 12.80 -15.84
C ASN A 155 4.16 12.03 -16.96
N ASN A 156 4.33 10.71 -17.03
CA ASN A 156 3.68 9.88 -18.04
C ASN A 156 2.17 9.82 -17.77
N ARG A 157 1.38 10.31 -18.73
CA ARG A 157 -0.08 10.34 -18.64
C ARG A 157 -0.72 8.96 -18.63
N LEU A 158 -0.09 7.96 -19.27
CA LEU A 158 -0.59 6.59 -19.28
C LEU A 158 -0.42 5.95 -17.89
N GLU A 159 0.73 6.17 -17.25
CA GLU A 159 0.96 5.72 -15.86
C GLU A 159 -0.03 6.38 -14.89
N LEU A 160 -0.28 7.68 -15.07
CA LEU A 160 -1.26 8.40 -14.25
C LEU A 160 -2.68 7.82 -14.43
N ALA A 161 -3.11 7.57 -15.68
CA ALA A 161 -4.42 7.02 -15.98
C ALA A 161 -4.57 5.59 -15.41
N ASP A 162 -3.57 4.74 -15.61
CA ASP A 162 -3.53 3.38 -15.05
C ASP A 162 -3.59 3.44 -13.51
N ALA A 163 -2.81 4.30 -12.87
CA ALA A 163 -2.81 4.42 -11.41
C ALA A 163 -4.17 4.90 -10.86
N HIS A 164 -4.85 5.80 -11.57
CA HIS A 164 -6.23 6.19 -11.21
C HIS A 164 -7.20 5.02 -11.33
N GLN A 165 -7.16 4.29 -12.44
CA GLN A 165 -8.04 3.15 -12.68
C GLN A 165 -7.80 2.04 -11.64
N ARG A 166 -6.57 1.55 -11.56
CA ARG A 166 -6.18 0.44 -10.67
C ARG A 166 -6.24 0.81 -9.20
N GLY A 167 -5.88 2.05 -8.87
CA GLY A 167 -6.03 2.59 -7.53
C GLY A 167 -7.50 2.65 -7.11
N PHE A 168 -8.41 3.02 -8.02
CA PHE A 168 -9.84 3.00 -7.76
C PHE A 168 -10.38 1.57 -7.58
N GLU A 169 -10.03 0.65 -8.47
CA GLU A 169 -10.37 -0.79 -8.34
C GLU A 169 -9.94 -1.35 -6.97
N LEU A 170 -8.75 -0.97 -6.49
CA LEU A 170 -8.28 -1.34 -5.15
C LEU A 170 -9.15 -0.74 -4.03
N MET A 171 -9.47 0.55 -4.12
CA MET A 171 -10.26 1.24 -3.08
C MET A 171 -11.67 0.66 -2.94
N THR A 172 -12.30 0.26 -4.05
CA THR A 172 -13.66 -0.28 -4.07
C THR A 172 -13.69 -1.81 -4.03
N LEU A 173 -12.55 -2.44 -3.80
CA LEU A 173 -12.46 -3.89 -3.65
C LEU A 173 -13.46 -4.37 -2.58
N GLY A 174 -14.25 -5.39 -2.92
CA GLY A 174 -15.23 -6.00 -2.00
C GLY A 174 -16.46 -5.12 -1.70
N CYS A 175 -16.59 -3.94 -2.31
CA CYS A 175 -17.79 -3.12 -2.22
C CYS A 175 -18.90 -3.63 -3.16
N SER A 176 -20.15 -3.29 -2.84
CA SER A 176 -21.27 -3.44 -3.78
C SER A 176 -21.16 -2.45 -4.94
N ASP A 177 -21.91 -2.68 -6.02
CA ASP A 177 -21.96 -1.79 -7.17
C ASP A 177 -22.38 -0.37 -6.78
N GLU A 178 -23.42 -0.23 -5.94
CA GLU A 178 -23.88 1.06 -5.41
C GLU A 178 -22.78 1.81 -4.66
N ARG A 179 -22.01 1.13 -3.81
CA ARG A 179 -20.88 1.73 -3.07
C ARG A 179 -19.74 2.11 -4.01
N THR A 180 -19.52 1.33 -5.06
CA THR A 180 -18.51 1.61 -6.09
C THR A 180 -18.91 2.84 -6.91
N GLU A 181 -20.14 2.93 -7.38
CA GLU A 181 -20.66 4.11 -8.08
C GLU A 181 -20.62 5.35 -7.20
N PHE A 182 -21.00 5.19 -5.93
CA PHE A 182 -20.92 6.25 -4.93
C PHE A 182 -19.49 6.78 -4.77
N ALA A 183 -18.50 5.88 -4.64
CA ALA A 183 -17.09 6.23 -4.53
C ALA A 183 -16.58 6.90 -5.80
N HIS A 184 -17.01 6.45 -6.98
CA HIS A 184 -16.64 7.04 -8.26
C HIS A 184 -17.15 8.48 -8.39
N ALA A 185 -18.44 8.69 -8.09
CA ALA A 185 -19.06 10.01 -8.14
C ALA A 185 -18.44 11.01 -7.15
N ASN A 186 -17.77 10.54 -6.10
CA ASN A 186 -17.25 11.34 -4.99
C ASN A 186 -15.75 11.16 -4.77
N TYR A 187 -15.04 10.74 -5.82
CA TYR A 187 -13.62 10.41 -5.77
C TYR A 187 -12.76 11.49 -5.10
N ASP A 188 -12.99 12.76 -5.45
CA ASP A 188 -12.23 13.89 -4.91
C ASP A 188 -12.52 14.16 -3.42
N THR A 189 -13.69 13.77 -2.91
CA THR A 189 -14.06 13.93 -1.49
C THR A 189 -13.17 13.08 -0.58
N PHE A 190 -12.76 11.90 -1.05
CA PHE A 190 -11.92 10.96 -0.29
C PHE A 190 -10.42 11.23 -0.42
N ARG A 191 -10.04 12.27 -1.17
CA ARG A 191 -8.64 12.62 -1.39
C ARG A 191 -8.07 13.41 -0.20
N LEU A 192 -6.94 12.93 0.34
CA LEU A 192 -6.16 13.67 1.31
C LEU A 192 -4.80 14.13 0.77
N GLY A 193 -4.54 15.43 0.85
CA GLY A 193 -3.21 15.98 0.67
C GLY A 193 -2.36 15.88 1.93
N LEU A 194 -1.42 14.93 1.98
CA LEU A 194 -0.42 14.83 3.04
C LEU A 194 0.80 15.72 2.72
N LYS A 195 1.03 16.75 3.53
CA LYS A 195 2.19 17.65 3.40
C LYS A 195 3.36 17.13 4.24
N ASP A 196 4.60 17.44 3.82
CA ASP A 196 5.85 17.05 4.50
C ASP A 196 5.82 17.28 6.02
N LYS A 197 5.29 18.42 6.47
CA LYS A 197 5.19 18.76 7.90
C LYS A 197 4.34 17.75 8.68
N LEU A 198 3.25 17.26 8.09
CA LEU A 198 2.38 16.26 8.70
C LEU A 198 3.05 14.88 8.70
N LEU A 199 3.64 14.47 7.57
CA LEU A 199 4.32 13.17 7.44
C LEU A 199 5.51 13.04 8.39
N ARG A 200 6.36 14.08 8.50
CA ARG A 200 7.47 14.09 9.46
C ARG A 200 6.95 14.09 10.90
N GLY A 201 5.90 14.85 11.18
CA GLY A 201 5.26 14.85 12.50
C GLY A 201 4.77 13.46 12.94
N ILE A 202 4.18 12.69 12.03
CA ILE A 202 3.75 11.30 12.29
C ILE A 202 4.96 10.40 12.58
N SER A 203 6.05 10.56 11.83
CA SER A 203 7.28 9.78 12.03
C SER A 203 7.96 10.00 13.39
N ASP A 204 7.84 11.20 13.96
CA ASP A 204 8.57 11.59 15.17
C ASP A 204 7.78 11.25 16.46
N GLU A 205 6.45 11.22 16.41
CA GLU A 205 5.59 11.00 17.58
C GLU A 205 4.36 10.15 17.21
N SER A 206 4.26 8.93 17.77
CA SER A 206 3.12 8.03 17.51
C SER A 206 1.75 8.62 17.93
N SER A 207 1.72 9.57 18.86
CA SER A 207 0.50 10.32 19.23
C SER A 207 -0.01 11.23 18.10
N LYS A 208 0.84 11.62 17.16
CA LYS A 208 0.46 12.37 15.96
C LYS A 208 -0.09 11.47 14.85
N THR A 209 0.22 10.17 14.84
CA THR A 209 -0.52 9.19 14.02
C THR A 209 -2.00 9.21 14.39
N ASN A 210 -2.33 9.14 15.68
CA ASN A 210 -3.72 9.15 16.14
C ASN A 210 -4.44 10.43 15.72
N LYS A 211 -3.80 11.61 15.88
CA LYS A 211 -4.38 12.87 15.38
C LYS A 211 -4.57 12.89 13.86
N ALA A 212 -3.65 12.31 13.10
CA ALA A 212 -3.78 12.23 11.64
C ALA A 212 -4.92 11.28 11.22
N VAL A 213 -5.06 10.15 11.91
CA VAL A 213 -6.19 9.22 11.78
C VAL A 213 -7.50 9.93 12.12
N ASP A 214 -7.57 10.66 13.24
CA ASP A 214 -8.78 11.40 13.63
C ASP A 214 -9.15 12.47 12.60
N ILE A 215 -8.17 13.21 12.06
CA ILE A 215 -8.41 14.18 10.98
C ILE A 215 -8.94 13.47 9.72
N LEU A 216 -8.41 12.29 9.40
CA LEU A 216 -8.83 11.48 8.26
C LEU A 216 -10.26 10.97 8.43
N ILE A 217 -10.54 10.35 9.57
CA ILE A 217 -11.87 9.84 9.92
C ILE A 217 -12.86 11.00 9.89
N ASN A 218 -12.57 12.13 10.54
CA ASN A 218 -13.47 13.29 10.53
C ASN A 218 -13.69 13.83 9.11
N LYS A 219 -12.67 13.87 8.24
CA LYS A 219 -12.87 14.30 6.85
C LYS A 219 -13.72 13.32 6.04
N ILE A 220 -13.51 12.02 6.23
CA ILE A 220 -14.32 10.97 5.58
C ILE A 220 -15.76 11.08 6.08
N SER A 221 -15.97 11.21 7.39
CA SER A 221 -17.27 11.37 8.02
C SER A 221 -17.96 12.66 7.60
N ASP A 222 -17.27 13.80 7.57
CA ASP A 222 -17.82 15.10 7.13
C ASP A 222 -18.19 15.07 5.65
N GLY A 223 -17.36 14.43 4.81
CA GLY A 223 -17.66 14.20 3.40
C GLY A 223 -18.92 13.34 3.20
N MET A 224 -19.06 12.27 3.99
CA MET A 224 -20.26 11.44 4.00
C MET A 224 -21.49 12.19 4.50
N HIS A 225 -21.35 12.97 5.58
CA HIS A 225 -22.46 13.68 6.23
C HIS A 225 -22.99 14.83 5.36
N LYS A 226 -22.10 15.57 4.70
CA LYS A 226 -22.47 16.59 3.72
C LYS A 226 -23.31 16.00 2.58
N ARG A 227 -23.03 14.76 2.17
CA ARG A 227 -23.80 14.08 1.13
C ARG A 227 -25.17 13.61 1.61
N ILE A 228 -25.32 13.08 2.83
CA ILE A 228 -26.64 12.75 3.42
C ILE A 228 -27.55 13.99 3.41
N LEU A 229 -27.00 15.16 3.71
CA LEU A 229 -27.73 16.43 3.66
C LEU A 229 -28.07 16.90 2.24
N GLU A 230 -27.25 16.54 1.24
CA GLU A 230 -27.45 16.93 -0.17
C GLU A 230 -28.34 15.95 -0.96
N THR A 231 -28.35 14.65 -0.59
CA THR A 231 -29.11 13.60 -1.30
C THR A 231 -30.36 13.13 -0.56
N GLY A 232 -30.49 13.43 0.75
CA GLY A 232 -31.62 13.00 1.57
C GLY A 232 -31.66 11.49 1.86
N GLU A 233 -30.64 10.74 1.45
CA GLU A 233 -30.51 9.31 1.73
C GLU A 233 -29.73 9.11 3.03
N GLU A 234 -30.42 8.71 4.09
CA GLU A 234 -29.77 8.06 5.23
C GLU A 234 -29.25 6.69 4.76
N PHE A 235 -27.93 6.47 4.84
CA PHE A 235 -27.39 5.13 4.68
C PHE A 235 -27.85 4.29 5.87
N ASP A 236 -28.94 3.54 5.67
CA ASP A 236 -29.44 2.60 6.65
C ASP A 236 -28.36 1.54 6.90
N TYR A 237 -27.73 1.62 8.07
CA TYR A 237 -26.79 0.62 8.56
C TYR A 237 -27.59 -0.57 9.14
N ASP A 238 -28.63 -1.00 8.44
CA ASP A 238 -29.39 -2.17 8.82
C ASP A 238 -28.61 -3.41 8.38
N GLY A 239 -27.97 -4.02 9.38
CA GLY A 239 -27.34 -5.32 9.25
C GLY A 239 -28.34 -6.32 8.69
N ALA A 240 -28.00 -6.89 7.54
CA ALA A 240 -28.62 -8.11 7.07
C ALA A 240 -28.30 -9.24 8.07
N ASN A 241 -29.35 -9.96 8.45
CA ASN A 241 -29.40 -11.12 9.35
C ASN A 241 -28.28 -12.16 9.14
#